data_AF-W6L8U7-F1
#
_entry.id   AF-W6L8U7-F1
#
_cell.length_a   1.000
_cell.length_b   1.000
_cell.length_c   1.000
_cell.angle_alpha   90.00
_cell.angle_beta   90.00
_cell.angle_gamma   90.00
#
_symmetry.space_group_name_H-M   'P 1'
#
loop_
_entity.id
_entity.type
_entity.pdbx_description
1 polymer ?
#
loop_
_entity_poly.entity_id
_entity_poly.type
_entity_poly.pdbx_seq_one_letter_code
_entity_poly.pdbx_strand_id
1 'polypeptide(L)'
;MSLLLDDFVVLGFHGVRDAPEIHAGFKRRGFEAAVVDHAFIISHLHLAVSFYRFCGESAFSTGALSNVSARKRGRPWAARDLFTSLSLSHNLDRILQVLPAESKTSAVLVIIPKKIYDAHTDEVIDCIIRKDSQADMVGKAIPHSLVYRHSGLFPFLEYVDVAKVMGFYGITERDKSAMMQSFSLNETYALAQEVLGTDFAPTLTAFHAGGNICQCPCDRTACAKNAISMMLAAKALEQCVVNKLSLCDV
;
A
#
# COMPACT_ATOMS: atom_id res chain seq x y z
N MET A 1 -5.16 12.88 0.55
CA MET A 1 -6.38 12.24 1.11
C MET A 1 -5.95 11.05 1.93
N SER A 2 -6.56 10.80 3.09
CA SER A 2 -6.09 9.84 4.09
C SER A 2 -6.95 8.58 4.19
N LEU A 3 -6.30 7.43 4.33
CA LEU A 3 -6.92 6.21 4.83
C LEU A 3 -6.72 6.14 6.35
N LEU A 4 -7.80 5.89 7.09
CA LEU A 4 -7.76 5.70 8.54
C LEU A 4 -7.78 4.21 8.85
N LEU A 5 -6.76 3.73 9.55
CA LEU A 5 -6.67 2.35 10.04
C LEU A 5 -6.37 2.41 11.54
N ASP A 6 -7.41 2.26 12.35
CA ASP A 6 -7.38 2.38 13.81
C ASP A 6 -6.66 3.65 14.32
N ASP A 7 -5.42 3.48 14.79
CA ASP A 7 -4.55 4.49 15.38
C ASP A 7 -3.60 5.15 14.36
N PHE A 8 -3.68 4.78 13.08
CA PHE A 8 -2.80 5.26 12.01
C PHE A 8 -3.55 5.97 10.88
N VAL A 9 -2.86 6.94 10.30
CA VAL A 9 -3.25 7.66 9.10
C VAL A 9 -2.26 7.26 8.00
N VAL A 10 -2.77 6.77 6.89
CA VAL A 10 -2.00 6.47 5.69
C VAL A 10 -2.28 7.53 4.64
N LEU A 11 -1.22 8.16 4.14
CA LEU A 11 -1.28 9.23 3.14
C LEU A 11 -0.54 8.80 1.88
N GLY A 12 -1.19 8.90 0.73
CA GLY A 12 -0.60 8.55 -0.56
C GLY A 12 -0.17 9.78 -1.35
N PHE A 13 1.07 9.75 -1.84
CA PHE A 13 1.64 10.81 -2.68
C PHE A 13 2.30 10.22 -3.91
N HIS A 14 2.21 10.94 -5.01
CA HIS A 14 2.88 10.60 -6.27
C HIS A 14 3.56 11.83 -6.88
N GLY A 15 4.42 11.61 -7.86
CA GLY A 15 5.27 12.65 -8.43
C GLY A 15 6.37 13.12 -7.46
N VAL A 16 6.75 12.29 -6.50
CA VAL A 16 7.82 12.57 -5.54
C VAL A 16 9.17 12.51 -6.24
N ARG A 17 10.03 13.52 -6.07
CA ARG A 17 11.40 13.51 -6.63
C ARG A 17 12.48 13.11 -5.63
N ASP A 18 12.26 13.34 -4.35
CA ASP A 18 13.21 13.03 -3.27
C ASP A 18 12.48 12.45 -2.05
N ALA A 19 12.17 11.15 -2.12
CA ALA A 19 11.47 10.46 -1.05
C ALA A 19 12.28 10.37 0.27
N PRO A 20 13.62 10.17 0.26
CA PRO A 20 14.42 10.20 1.48
C PRO A 20 14.33 11.54 2.25
N GLU A 21 14.23 12.67 1.54
CA GLU A 21 14.06 13.98 2.19
C GLU A 21 12.73 14.13 2.93
N ILE A 22 11.67 13.42 2.50
CA ILE A 22 10.40 13.38 3.22
C ILE A 22 10.61 12.74 4.60
N HIS A 23 11.27 11.57 4.64
CA HIS A 23 11.60 10.89 5.90
C HIS A 23 12.53 11.76 6.78
N ALA A 24 13.55 12.38 6.19
CA ALA A 24 14.42 13.32 6.92
C ALA A 24 13.65 14.54 7.46
N GLY A 25 12.65 15.01 6.72
CA GLY A 25 11.71 16.08 7.12
C GLY A 25 10.95 15.72 8.40
N PHE A 26 10.31 14.56 8.43
CA PHE A 26 9.63 14.06 9.61
C PHE A 26 10.57 13.94 10.81
N LYS A 27 11.74 13.34 10.62
CA LYS A 27 12.74 13.17 11.68
C LYS A 27 13.21 14.51 12.27
N ARG A 28 13.44 15.53 11.43
CA ARG A 28 13.85 16.88 11.89
C ARG A 28 12.79 17.56 12.76
N ARG A 29 11.52 17.25 12.54
CA ARG A 29 10.39 17.77 13.33
C ARG A 29 10.06 16.91 14.55
N GLY A 30 10.78 15.81 14.77
CA GLY A 30 10.50 14.87 15.85
C GLY A 30 9.25 14.02 15.60
N PHE A 31 8.76 13.96 14.36
CA PHE A 31 7.67 13.07 13.99
C PHE A 31 8.24 11.72 13.59
N GLU A 32 7.76 10.68 14.25
CA GLU A 32 7.97 9.32 13.76
C GLU A 32 6.97 9.07 12.62
N ALA A 33 7.45 8.56 11.50
CA ALA A 33 6.66 8.29 10.30
C ALA A 33 7.35 7.19 9.51
N ALA A 34 6.59 6.23 8.98
CA ALA A 34 7.11 5.28 8.01
C ALA A 34 6.83 5.80 6.61
N VAL A 35 7.88 5.96 5.80
CA VAL A 35 7.77 6.34 4.39
C VAL A 35 8.09 5.11 3.57
N VAL A 36 7.05 4.49 3.02
CA VAL A 36 7.10 3.21 2.32
C VAL A 36 7.04 3.46 0.82
N ASP A 37 7.83 2.73 0.03
CA ASP A 37 7.70 2.71 -1.42
C ASP A 37 6.33 2.09 -1.79
N HIS A 38 5.50 2.87 -2.48
CA HIS A 38 4.16 2.45 -2.87
C HIS A 38 4.20 1.22 -3.79
N ALA A 39 5.31 0.97 -4.49
CA ALA A 39 5.48 -0.16 -5.38
C ALA A 39 5.24 -1.53 -4.71
N PHE A 40 5.42 -1.63 -3.39
CA PHE A 40 5.24 -2.88 -2.64
C PHE A 40 3.85 -3.05 -2.01
N ILE A 41 3.00 -2.01 -2.03
CA ILE A 41 1.71 -2.03 -1.34
C ILE A 41 0.57 -2.17 -2.34
N ILE A 42 -0.04 -3.35 -2.34
CA ILE A 42 -1.01 -3.80 -3.36
C ILE A 42 -2.42 -3.30 -3.07
N SER A 43 -2.78 -3.16 -1.79
CA SER A 43 -4.17 -2.89 -1.41
C SER A 43 -4.33 -2.43 0.03
N HIS A 44 -5.55 -1.99 0.33
CA HIS A 44 -6.00 -1.75 1.70
C HIS A 44 -5.99 -3.00 2.58
N LEU A 45 -6.36 -4.18 2.04
CA LEU A 45 -6.38 -5.41 2.82
C LEU A 45 -4.97 -5.86 3.21
N HIS A 46 -4.01 -5.71 2.29
CA HIS A 46 -2.60 -5.94 2.59
C HIS A 46 -2.17 -5.06 3.79
N LEU A 47 -2.42 -3.75 3.72
CA LEU A 47 -2.12 -2.85 4.85
C LEU A 47 -2.85 -3.27 6.13
N ALA A 48 -4.14 -3.57 6.06
CA ALA A 48 -4.94 -3.96 7.23
C ALA A 48 -4.40 -5.22 7.91
N VAL A 49 -4.02 -6.25 7.15
CA VAL A 49 -3.40 -7.47 7.68
C VAL A 49 -2.05 -7.18 8.30
N SER A 50 -1.22 -6.34 7.67
CA SER A 50 0.06 -5.91 8.24
C SER A 50 -0.10 -5.10 9.53
N PHE A 51 -1.10 -4.23 9.63
CA PHE A 51 -1.41 -3.53 10.88
C PHE A 51 -1.96 -4.47 11.95
N TYR A 52 -2.79 -5.44 11.57
CA TYR A 52 -3.27 -6.46 12.50
C TYR A 52 -2.10 -7.26 13.10
N ARG A 53 -1.12 -7.66 12.29
CA ARG A 53 0.12 -8.32 12.75
C ARG A 53 0.92 -7.41 13.69
N PHE A 54 1.13 -6.16 13.30
CA PHE A 54 1.82 -5.15 14.11
C PHE A 54 1.16 -4.96 15.49
N CYS A 55 -0.17 -4.88 15.53
CA CYS A 55 -0.92 -4.78 16.79
C CYS A 55 -0.88 -6.11 17.58
N GLY A 56 -0.92 -7.25 16.90
CA GLY A 56 -0.93 -8.61 17.48
C GLY A 56 0.41 -9.07 18.09
N GLU A 57 1.55 -8.62 17.57
CA GLU A 57 2.89 -8.90 18.13
C GLU A 57 3.06 -8.39 19.57
N SER A 58 2.22 -7.45 20.00
CA SER A 58 2.21 -6.97 21.39
C SER A 58 1.54 -7.94 22.39
N ALA A 59 0.89 -9.01 21.91
CA ALA A 59 0.06 -9.93 22.70
C ALA A 59 0.70 -11.30 23.02
N PHE A 60 1.79 -11.71 22.35
CA PHE A 60 2.38 -13.05 22.50
C PHE A 60 3.66 -13.12 23.36
N SER A 61 3.73 -12.32 24.43
CA SER A 61 4.60 -12.66 25.57
C SER A 61 3.85 -13.66 26.45
N THR A 62 4.22 -14.93 26.36
CA THR A 62 3.77 -16.08 27.15
C THR A 62 3.30 -15.74 28.57
N GLY A 63 2.01 -15.99 28.85
CA GLY A 63 1.51 -16.12 30.22
C GLY A 63 0.10 -15.56 30.43
N ALA A 64 -0.85 -16.50 30.54
CA ALA A 64 -2.20 -16.36 31.08
C ALA A 64 -3.29 -15.76 30.17
N LEU A 65 -4.25 -16.63 29.83
CA LEU A 65 -5.65 -16.31 29.58
C LEU A 65 -6.12 -15.24 30.57
N SER A 66 -6.42 -14.04 30.09
CA SER A 66 -7.44 -13.13 30.65
C SER A 66 -7.48 -11.80 29.89
N ASN A 67 -8.68 -11.48 29.40
CA ASN A 67 -9.21 -10.15 29.14
C ASN A 67 -8.56 -9.29 28.04
N VAL A 68 -9.35 -9.13 26.98
CA VAL A 68 -9.32 -8.08 25.96
C VAL A 68 -9.45 -6.71 26.64
N SER A 69 -8.36 -6.20 27.19
CA SER A 69 -8.18 -4.80 27.58
C SER A 69 -6.76 -4.60 28.09
N ALA A 70 -6.00 -3.79 27.36
CA ALA A 70 -4.76 -3.13 27.80
C ALA A 70 -3.53 -4.03 28.07
N ARG A 71 -2.74 -4.27 27.03
CA ARG A 71 -1.30 -4.61 27.05
C ARG A 71 -0.82 -4.41 25.61
N LYS A 72 -0.17 -3.30 25.20
CA LYS A 72 1.10 -2.70 25.66
C LYS A 72 1.12 -1.18 25.39
N ARG A 73 0.33 -0.37 26.12
CA ARG A 73 0.27 1.12 25.97
C ARG A 73 1.51 1.88 26.50
N GLY A 74 2.72 1.39 26.26
CA GLY A 74 3.93 1.98 26.84
C GLY A 74 5.21 1.89 26.02
N ARG A 75 5.30 1.01 25.01
CA ARG A 75 6.40 1.07 24.06
C ARG A 75 6.02 2.13 23.01
N PRO A 76 6.84 3.19 22.81
CA PRO A 76 6.67 4.06 21.67
C PRO A 76 6.70 3.19 20.41
N TRP A 77 5.69 3.32 19.55
CA TRP A 77 5.72 2.67 18.26
C TRP A 77 7.00 3.10 17.53
N ALA A 78 7.65 2.17 16.84
CA ALA A 78 8.76 2.51 15.97
C ALA A 78 8.39 2.28 14.51
N ALA A 79 8.78 3.18 13.60
CA ALA A 79 8.56 2.97 12.17
C ALA A 79 9.13 1.62 11.68
N ARG A 80 10.22 1.16 12.31
CA ARG A 80 10.86 -0.15 12.07
C ARG A 80 9.94 -1.35 12.32
N ASP A 81 9.13 -1.28 13.37
CA ASP A 81 8.21 -2.36 13.74
C ASP A 81 7.05 -2.49 12.71
N LEU A 82 6.71 -1.39 12.04
CA LEU A 82 5.74 -1.43 10.94
C LEU A 82 6.34 -2.06 9.67
N PHE A 83 7.61 -1.77 9.38
CA PHE A 83 8.29 -2.39 8.25
C PHE A 83 8.40 -3.92 8.41
N THR A 84 8.60 -4.42 9.63
CA THR A 84 8.60 -5.86 9.90
C THR A 84 7.23 -6.49 9.66
N SER A 85 6.15 -5.82 10.06
CA SER A 85 4.79 -6.36 9.86
C SER A 85 4.34 -6.40 8.40
N LEU A 86 4.98 -5.61 7.53
CA LEU A 86 4.83 -5.64 6.08
C LEU A 86 5.63 -6.78 5.42
N SER A 87 6.56 -7.44 6.13
CA SER A 87 7.42 -8.48 5.56
C SER A 87 7.07 -9.89 6.05
N LEU A 88 7.55 -10.89 5.31
CA LEU A 88 7.61 -12.29 5.74
C LEU A 88 8.90 -12.60 6.52
N SER A 89 9.90 -11.71 6.46
CA SER A 89 11.19 -11.92 7.11
C SER A 89 11.27 -11.13 8.42
N HIS A 90 11.96 -11.69 9.41
CA HIS A 90 12.34 -10.96 10.63
C HIS A 90 13.69 -10.23 10.47
N ASN A 91 14.34 -10.33 9.30
CA ASN A 91 15.61 -9.66 9.04
C ASN A 91 15.37 -8.18 8.72
N LEU A 92 15.40 -7.34 9.75
CA LEU A 92 15.14 -5.91 9.63
C LEU A 92 16.08 -5.21 8.63
N ASP A 93 17.36 -5.61 8.54
CA ASP A 93 18.30 -5.00 7.61
C ASP A 93 17.89 -5.24 6.16
N ARG A 94 17.46 -6.46 5.84
CA ARG A 94 16.93 -6.79 4.51
C ARG A 94 15.63 -6.05 4.22
N ILE A 95 14.76 -5.89 5.22
CA ILE A 95 13.49 -5.18 5.06
C ILE A 95 13.74 -3.69 4.78
N LEU A 96 14.61 -3.06 5.57
CA LEU A 96 14.93 -1.64 5.46
C LEU A 96 15.75 -1.31 4.20
N GLN A 97 16.32 -2.32 3.52
CA GLN A 97 16.94 -2.16 2.20
C GLN A 97 15.93 -2.18 1.05
N VAL A 98 14.68 -2.61 1.28
CA VAL A 98 13.73 -2.88 0.18
C VAL A 98 12.44 -2.06 0.29
N LEU A 99 11.81 -2.03 1.47
CA LEU A 99 10.50 -1.39 1.65
C LEU A 99 10.53 0.14 1.79
N PRO A 100 11.52 0.77 2.44
CA PRO A 100 11.56 2.22 2.54
C PRO A 100 11.70 2.88 1.18
N ALA A 101 11.12 4.08 1.05
CA ALA A 101 11.22 4.84 -0.19
C ALA A 101 12.67 5.29 -0.47
N GLU A 102 13.14 5.02 -1.68
CA GLU A 102 14.48 5.37 -2.15
C GLU A 102 14.47 6.69 -2.93
N SER A 103 15.65 7.22 -3.25
CA SER A 103 15.79 8.47 -4.03
C SER A 103 15.10 8.42 -5.41
N LYS A 104 14.82 7.23 -5.96
CA LYS A 104 14.15 7.06 -7.25
C LYS A 104 12.64 6.78 -7.11
N THR A 105 12.13 6.67 -5.89
CA THR A 105 10.73 6.34 -5.63
C THR A 105 9.85 7.55 -5.96
N SER A 106 8.99 7.40 -6.97
CA SER A 106 8.08 8.46 -7.45
C SER A 106 6.71 8.47 -6.77
N ALA A 107 6.36 7.40 -6.06
CA ALA A 107 5.12 7.28 -5.31
C ALA A 107 5.39 6.65 -3.93
N VAL A 108 4.88 7.28 -2.88
CA VAL A 108 5.13 6.88 -1.50
C VAL A 108 3.83 6.78 -0.72
N LEU A 109 3.85 5.92 0.29
CA LEU A 109 2.87 5.88 1.36
C LEU A 109 3.52 6.37 2.64
N VAL A 110 2.96 7.42 3.23
CA VAL A 110 3.37 7.93 4.53
C VAL A 110 2.40 7.41 5.57
N ILE A 111 2.90 6.65 6.52
CA ILE A 111 2.14 6.08 7.62
C ILE A 111 2.56 6.76 8.91
N ILE A 112 1.61 7.39 9.58
CA ILE A 112 1.83 8.21 10.77
C ILE A 112 0.71 7.98 11.80
N PRO A 113 0.97 8.04 13.12
CA PRO A 113 -0.06 7.92 14.13
C PRO A 113 -1.07 9.04 13.99
N LYS A 114 -2.34 8.67 14.11
CA LYS A 114 -3.48 9.57 14.00
C LYS A 114 -3.38 10.74 14.96
N LYS A 115 -2.92 10.50 16.21
CA LYS A 115 -2.72 11.59 17.20
C LYS A 115 -1.71 12.64 16.75
N ILE A 116 -0.64 12.23 16.06
CA ILE A 116 0.38 13.16 15.55
C ILE A 116 -0.18 13.89 14.32
N TYR A 117 -0.85 13.16 13.42
CA TYR A 117 -1.49 13.76 12.25
C TYR A 117 -2.54 14.80 12.63
N ASP A 118 -3.47 14.48 13.54
CA ASP A 118 -4.54 15.37 13.96
C ASP A 118 -4.00 16.62 14.69
N ALA A 119 -2.87 16.50 15.40
CA ALA A 119 -2.23 17.62 16.09
C ALA A 119 -1.37 18.51 15.18
N HIS A 120 -0.78 17.94 14.11
CA HIS A 120 0.22 18.59 13.27
C HIS A 120 -0.08 18.46 11.77
N THR A 121 -1.35 18.46 11.38
CA THR A 121 -1.77 18.19 9.98
C THR A 121 -1.05 19.07 8.98
N ASP A 122 -1.02 20.39 9.22
CA ASP A 122 -0.39 21.34 8.31
C ASP A 122 1.13 21.12 8.20
N GLU A 123 1.79 20.79 9.30
CA GLU A 123 3.24 20.51 9.30
C GLU A 123 3.58 19.20 8.60
N VAL A 124 2.74 18.19 8.75
CA VAL A 124 2.87 16.89 8.06
C VAL A 124 2.71 17.10 6.56
N ILE A 125 1.66 17.81 6.14
CA ILE A 125 1.42 18.12 4.72
C ILE A 125 2.57 18.97 4.16
N ASP A 126 3.05 19.96 4.92
CA ASP A 126 4.18 20.80 4.52
C ASP A 126 5.48 20.01 4.33
N CYS A 127 5.77 19.03 5.19
CA CYS A 127 6.95 18.17 5.04
C CYS A 127 6.98 17.46 3.69
N ILE A 128 5.81 17.14 3.17
CA ILE A 128 5.65 16.35 1.95
C ILE A 128 5.57 17.27 0.72
N ILE A 129 4.85 18.41 0.81
CA ILE A 129 4.61 19.30 -0.34
C ILE A 129 5.76 20.31 -0.57
N ARG A 130 6.38 20.86 0.48
CA ARG A 130 7.37 21.97 0.32
C ARG A 130 8.75 21.51 -0.13
N LYS A 131 9.10 20.24 0.06
CA LYS A 131 10.46 19.74 -0.17
C LYS A 131 10.78 19.37 -1.63
N ASP A 132 9.80 19.43 -2.53
CA ASP A 132 9.98 19.29 -3.99
C ASP A 132 10.20 20.65 -4.71
N SER A 133 10.39 21.73 -3.94
CA SER A 133 10.50 23.10 -4.42
C SER A 133 11.97 23.50 -4.68
N GLN A 134 12.65 22.90 -5.66
CA GLN A 134 13.75 23.63 -6.30
C GLN A 134 13.18 24.66 -7.28
N ALA A 135 13.83 25.82 -7.36
CA ALA A 135 13.29 27.07 -7.94
C ALA A 135 12.99 27.00 -9.45
N ASP A 136 13.43 25.95 -10.14
CA ASP A 136 13.17 25.75 -11.56
C ASP A 136 12.39 24.44 -11.76
N MET A 137 11.21 24.55 -12.38
CA MET A 137 10.33 23.46 -12.87
C MET A 137 9.28 22.92 -11.88
N VAL A 138 8.12 23.56 -11.97
CA VAL A 138 6.79 23.23 -11.42
C VAL A 138 6.51 21.73 -11.41
N GLY A 139 6.44 21.15 -10.22
CA GLY A 139 5.84 19.84 -9.96
C GLY A 139 5.94 19.52 -8.48
N LYS A 140 4.92 19.88 -7.70
CA LYS A 140 4.83 19.52 -6.27
C LYS A 140 4.38 18.06 -6.16
N ALA A 141 4.82 17.33 -5.14
CA ALA A 141 4.23 16.04 -4.80
C ALA A 141 2.70 16.17 -4.69
N ILE A 142 1.98 15.32 -5.41
CA ILE A 142 0.52 15.41 -5.52
C ILE A 142 -0.09 14.37 -4.58
N PRO A 143 -0.97 14.79 -3.66
CA PRO A 143 -1.73 13.83 -2.86
C PRO A 143 -2.73 13.11 -3.77
N HIS A 144 -2.71 11.78 -3.79
CA HIS A 144 -3.78 11.01 -4.43
C HIS A 144 -4.79 10.49 -3.40
N SER A 145 -5.95 10.09 -3.91
CA SER A 145 -7.05 9.60 -3.11
C SER A 145 -6.86 8.14 -2.73
N LEU A 146 -6.47 7.88 -1.48
CA LEU A 146 -6.57 6.55 -0.86
C LEU A 146 -7.98 6.23 -0.35
N VAL A 147 -9.01 6.96 -0.79
CA VAL A 147 -10.38 6.76 -0.30
C VAL A 147 -10.82 5.32 -0.53
N TYR A 148 -11.43 4.74 0.50
CA TYR A 148 -12.09 3.44 0.47
C TYR A 148 -13.16 3.43 -0.62
N ARG A 149 -12.79 3.03 -1.84
CA ARG A 149 -13.73 2.49 -2.81
C ARG A 149 -13.97 1.04 -2.40
N HIS A 150 -15.19 0.54 -2.62
CA HIS A 150 -15.62 -0.82 -2.20
C HIS A 150 -14.63 -1.94 -2.58
N SER A 151 -13.73 -1.67 -3.53
CA SER A 151 -12.61 -2.43 -4.06
C SER A 151 -11.39 -2.70 -3.19
N GLY A 152 -10.99 -1.76 -2.34
CA GLY A 152 -9.66 -1.76 -1.69
C GLY A 152 -8.40 -1.74 -2.61
N LEU A 153 -8.52 -1.96 -3.93
CA LEU A 153 -7.39 -2.14 -4.86
C LEU A 153 -7.07 -0.92 -5.73
N PHE A 154 -8.07 -0.24 -6.29
CA PHE A 154 -7.86 0.74 -7.37
C PHE A 154 -6.92 1.90 -7.10
N PRO A 155 -6.89 2.55 -5.92
CA PRO A 155 -5.93 3.63 -5.73
C PRO A 155 -4.47 3.13 -5.65
N PHE A 156 -4.27 1.82 -5.45
CA PHE A 156 -2.94 1.24 -5.32
C PHE A 156 -2.39 0.70 -6.64
N LEU A 157 -3.26 0.17 -7.51
CA LEU A 157 -2.84 -0.52 -8.75
C LEU A 157 -2.05 0.35 -9.73
N GLU A 158 -2.20 1.68 -9.67
CA GLU A 158 -1.44 2.60 -10.52
C GLU A 158 0.07 2.58 -10.21
N TYR A 159 0.43 2.35 -8.95
CA TYR A 159 1.81 2.49 -8.46
C TYR A 159 2.45 1.17 -8.08
N VAL A 160 1.69 0.07 -8.03
CA VAL A 160 2.18 -1.25 -7.67
C VAL A 160 3.09 -1.81 -8.75
N ASP A 161 4.26 -2.29 -8.33
CA ASP A 161 5.16 -3.06 -9.18
C ASP A 161 4.99 -4.55 -8.86
N VAL A 162 4.25 -5.24 -9.73
CA VAL A 162 3.93 -6.66 -9.58
C VAL A 162 5.19 -7.52 -9.47
N ALA A 163 6.25 -7.20 -10.22
CA ALA A 163 7.47 -7.99 -10.21
C ALA A 163 8.23 -7.82 -8.90
N LYS A 164 8.32 -6.58 -8.38
CA LYS A 164 8.92 -6.31 -7.06
C LYS A 164 8.15 -7.01 -5.94
N VAL A 165 6.82 -6.92 -5.95
CA VAL A 165 5.95 -7.59 -4.97
C VAL A 165 6.17 -9.09 -5.00
N MET A 166 6.09 -9.70 -6.18
CA MET A 166 6.26 -11.15 -6.32
C MET A 166 7.65 -11.61 -5.85
N GLY A 167 8.70 -10.86 -6.20
CA GLY A 167 10.06 -11.13 -5.73
C GLY A 167 10.22 -10.99 -4.22
N PHE A 168 9.61 -9.97 -3.61
CA PHE A 168 9.71 -9.71 -2.17
C PHE A 168 8.97 -10.76 -1.32
N TYR A 169 7.76 -11.15 -1.73
CA TYR A 169 6.95 -12.15 -1.02
C TYR A 169 7.24 -13.61 -1.45
N GLY A 170 8.15 -13.81 -2.41
CA GLY A 170 8.47 -15.14 -2.95
C GLY A 170 7.26 -15.81 -3.61
N ILE A 171 6.44 -15.02 -4.31
CA ILE A 171 5.25 -15.48 -5.05
C ILE A 171 5.68 -15.79 -6.48
N THR A 172 5.36 -16.99 -6.96
CA THR A 172 5.62 -17.39 -8.35
C THR A 172 4.42 -17.10 -9.24
N GLU A 173 4.64 -17.04 -10.57
CA GLU A 173 3.52 -16.96 -11.53
C GLU A 173 2.58 -18.17 -11.41
N ARG A 174 3.10 -19.33 -10.98
CA ARG A 174 2.29 -20.51 -10.70
C ARG A 174 1.34 -20.29 -9.52
N ASP A 175 1.83 -19.72 -8.43
CA ASP A 175 1.00 -19.41 -7.25
C ASP A 175 -0.12 -18.44 -7.60
N LYS A 176 0.24 -17.36 -8.31
CA LYS A 176 -0.71 -16.35 -8.79
C LYS A 176 -1.75 -16.93 -9.74
N SER A 177 -1.32 -17.79 -10.68
CA SER A 177 -2.24 -18.44 -11.63
C SER A 177 -3.19 -19.41 -10.93
N ALA A 178 -2.68 -20.20 -9.98
CA ALA A 178 -3.50 -21.11 -9.18
C ALA A 178 -4.52 -20.35 -8.33
N MET A 179 -4.11 -19.22 -7.73
CA MET A 179 -5.02 -18.36 -6.96
C MET A 179 -6.10 -17.75 -7.86
N MET A 180 -5.73 -17.27 -9.05
CA MET A 180 -6.69 -16.72 -10.01
C MET A 180 -7.74 -17.75 -10.45
N GLN A 181 -7.35 -19.02 -10.61
CA GLN A 181 -8.25 -20.12 -10.93
C GLN A 181 -9.13 -20.56 -9.76
N SER A 182 -8.76 -20.19 -8.53
CA SER A 182 -9.51 -20.55 -7.32
C SER A 182 -10.72 -19.65 -7.05
N PHE A 183 -10.79 -18.48 -7.69
CA PHE A 183 -11.93 -17.58 -7.56
C PHE A 183 -13.19 -18.24 -8.10
N SER A 184 -14.24 -18.23 -7.28
CA SER A 184 -15.57 -18.65 -7.69
C SER A 184 -16.13 -17.73 -8.77
N LEU A 185 -17.13 -18.24 -9.48
CA LEU A 185 -17.85 -17.47 -10.50
C LEU A 185 -18.53 -16.22 -9.90
N ASN A 186 -18.96 -16.31 -8.64
CA ASN A 186 -19.55 -15.19 -7.90
C ASN A 186 -18.53 -14.11 -7.56
N GLU A 187 -17.32 -14.47 -7.14
CA GLU A 187 -16.23 -13.52 -6.86
C GLU A 187 -15.76 -12.83 -8.16
N THR A 188 -15.66 -13.60 -9.24
CA THR A 188 -15.33 -13.07 -10.57
C THR A 188 -16.41 -12.09 -11.05
N TYR A 189 -17.68 -12.40 -10.82
CA TYR A 189 -18.79 -11.53 -11.18
C TYR A 189 -18.82 -10.26 -10.33
N ALA A 190 -18.55 -10.36 -9.03
CA ALA A 190 -18.44 -9.19 -8.15
C ALA A 190 -17.33 -8.24 -8.60
N LEU A 191 -16.14 -8.78 -8.94
CA LEU A 191 -15.03 -8.02 -9.51
C LEU A 191 -15.40 -7.37 -10.84
N ALA A 192 -16.11 -8.07 -11.72
CA ALA A 192 -16.56 -7.53 -12.99
C ALA A 192 -17.58 -6.40 -12.80
N GLN A 193 -18.53 -6.54 -11.88
CA GLN A 193 -19.47 -5.47 -11.55
C GLN A 193 -18.77 -4.25 -10.96
N GLU A 194 -17.66 -4.45 -10.26
CA GLU A 194 -16.84 -3.37 -9.71
C GLU A 194 -16.08 -2.60 -10.80
N VAL A 195 -15.52 -3.30 -11.80
CA VAL A 195 -14.91 -2.67 -13.01
C VAL A 195 -15.95 -1.83 -13.74
N LEU A 196 -17.16 -2.38 -13.89
CA LEU A 196 -18.25 -1.75 -14.64
C LEU A 196 -18.94 -0.63 -13.85
N GLY A 197 -18.87 -0.66 -12.52
CA GLY A 197 -19.47 0.33 -11.61
C GLY A 197 -18.51 1.45 -11.19
N THR A 198 -17.21 1.30 -11.41
CA THR A 198 -16.23 2.40 -11.27
C THR A 198 -16.20 3.24 -12.54
N ASP A 199 -15.97 4.55 -12.39
CA ASP A 199 -15.82 5.45 -13.53
C ASP A 199 -14.73 4.88 -14.46
N PHE A 200 -15.12 4.44 -15.66
CA PHE A 200 -14.30 3.60 -16.53
C PHE A 200 -13.03 4.33 -17.00
N ALA A 201 -13.08 5.67 -17.02
CA ALA A 201 -12.02 6.54 -17.49
C ALA A 201 -10.72 6.45 -16.66
N PRO A 202 -10.70 6.65 -15.32
CA PRO A 202 -9.47 6.51 -14.52
C PRO A 202 -8.88 5.08 -14.53
N THR A 203 -9.72 4.04 -14.57
CA THR A 203 -9.26 2.64 -14.69
C THR A 203 -8.53 2.39 -16.01
N LEU A 204 -9.04 2.95 -17.11
CA LEU A 204 -8.36 2.96 -18.40
C LEU A 204 -7.12 3.87 -18.39
N THR A 205 -7.14 5.03 -17.73
CA THR A 205 -5.96 5.90 -17.65
C THR A 205 -4.80 5.22 -16.92
N ALA A 206 -5.06 4.53 -15.80
CA ALA A 206 -4.06 3.71 -15.12
C ALA A 206 -3.55 2.56 -16.01
N PHE A 207 -4.44 1.93 -16.79
CA PHE A 207 -4.10 0.92 -17.79
C PHE A 207 -3.14 1.47 -18.87
N HIS A 208 -3.37 2.69 -19.36
CA HIS A 208 -2.48 3.34 -20.34
C HIS A 208 -1.16 3.85 -19.72
N ALA A 209 -1.13 4.22 -18.44
CA ALA A 209 0.06 4.73 -17.76
C ALA A 209 1.14 3.64 -17.52
N GLY A 210 0.73 2.38 -17.36
CA GLY A 210 1.64 1.22 -17.21
C GLY A 210 2.24 0.68 -18.51
N GLY A 211 2.14 1.41 -19.64
CA GLY A 211 2.63 0.96 -20.95
C GLY A 211 1.75 -0.08 -21.66
N ASN A 212 0.66 -0.51 -21.04
CA ASN A 212 -0.35 -1.37 -21.66
C ASN A 212 -1.39 -0.51 -22.37
N ILE A 213 -1.00 0.11 -23.48
CA ILE A 213 -1.94 0.84 -24.34
C ILE A 213 -2.92 -0.19 -24.92
N CYS A 214 -4.25 -0.02 -24.74
CA CYS A 214 -5.17 -0.83 -25.56
C CYS A 214 -4.92 -0.37 -26.98
N GLN A 215 -4.38 -1.24 -27.82
CA GLN A 215 -4.27 -0.99 -29.25
C GLN A 215 -5.64 -1.08 -29.94
N CYS A 216 -6.75 -1.13 -29.20
CA CYS A 216 -8.09 -1.32 -29.70
C CYS A 216 -8.84 0.03 -29.75
N PRO A 217 -8.93 0.71 -30.90
CA PRO A 217 -9.53 2.04 -30.96
C PRO A 217 -11.06 2.01 -30.85
N CYS A 218 -11.70 0.84 -30.79
CA CYS A 218 -13.15 0.73 -31.01
C CYS A 218 -13.89 -0.41 -30.27
N ASP A 219 -13.24 -1.36 -29.60
CA ASP A 219 -13.94 -2.47 -28.94
C ASP A 219 -13.94 -2.34 -27.40
N ARG A 220 -14.99 -1.70 -26.88
CA ARG A 220 -15.24 -1.56 -25.43
C ARG A 220 -15.30 -2.91 -24.71
N THR A 221 -15.69 -3.98 -25.39
CA THR A 221 -15.79 -5.32 -24.82
C THR A 221 -14.42 -5.94 -24.59
N ALA A 222 -13.49 -5.75 -25.54
CA ALA A 222 -12.11 -6.18 -25.39
C ALA A 222 -11.39 -5.42 -24.26
N CYS A 223 -11.60 -4.09 -24.18
CA CYS A 223 -11.10 -3.28 -23.05
C CYS A 223 -11.62 -3.79 -21.70
N ALA A 224 -12.94 -4.04 -21.61
CA ALA A 224 -13.55 -4.52 -20.38
C ALA A 224 -13.02 -5.89 -19.97
N LYS A 225 -12.84 -6.82 -20.92
CA LYS A 225 -12.25 -8.15 -20.64
C LYS A 225 -10.81 -8.05 -20.13
N ASN A 226 -9.99 -7.18 -20.73
CA ASN A 226 -8.61 -6.96 -20.27
C ASN A 226 -8.58 -6.35 -18.87
N ALA A 227 -9.42 -5.35 -18.60
CA ALA A 227 -9.54 -4.74 -17.27
C ALA A 227 -9.98 -5.76 -16.20
N ILE A 228 -10.99 -6.58 -16.50
CA ILE A 228 -11.45 -7.67 -15.61
C ILE A 228 -10.31 -8.67 -15.36
N SER A 229 -9.60 -9.11 -16.41
CA SER A 229 -8.48 -10.05 -16.28
C SER A 229 -7.35 -9.49 -15.41
N MET A 230 -7.02 -8.21 -15.54
CA MET A 230 -6.02 -7.55 -14.71
C MET A 230 -6.46 -7.44 -13.25
N MET A 231 -7.73 -7.10 -13.00
CA MET A 231 -8.25 -7.05 -11.63
C MET A 231 -8.26 -8.43 -10.97
N LEU A 232 -8.62 -9.47 -11.71
CA LEU A 232 -8.49 -10.84 -11.22
C LEU A 232 -7.03 -11.19 -10.89
N ALA A 233 -6.09 -10.81 -11.75
CA ALA A 233 -4.66 -11.03 -11.51
C ALA A 233 -4.14 -10.23 -10.31
N ALA A 234 -4.61 -9.00 -10.12
CA ALA A 234 -4.26 -8.16 -8.98
C ALA A 234 -4.87 -8.69 -7.68
N LYS A 235 -6.14 -9.14 -7.72
CA LYS A 235 -6.82 -9.76 -6.59
C LYS A 235 -6.15 -11.09 -6.20
N ALA A 236 -5.75 -11.88 -7.19
CA ALA A 236 -4.98 -13.10 -6.97
C ALA A 236 -3.65 -12.80 -6.26
N LEU A 237 -2.92 -11.78 -6.73
CA LEU A 237 -1.66 -11.35 -6.13
C LEU A 237 -1.87 -10.85 -4.68
N GLU A 238 -2.88 -10.02 -4.44
CA GLU A 238 -3.28 -9.57 -3.11
C GLU A 238 -3.55 -10.77 -2.19
N GLN A 239 -4.35 -11.74 -2.63
CA GLN A 239 -4.69 -12.91 -1.83
C GLN A 239 -3.46 -13.78 -1.54
N CYS A 240 -2.54 -13.93 -2.50
CA CYS A 240 -1.27 -14.60 -2.26
C CYS A 240 -0.45 -13.90 -1.18
N VAL A 241 -0.33 -12.57 -1.22
CA VAL A 241 0.40 -11.79 -0.20
C VAL A 241 -0.29 -11.89 1.15
N VAL A 242 -1.61 -11.69 1.21
CA VAL A 242 -2.38 -11.79 2.45
C VAL A 242 -2.26 -13.18 3.07
N ASN A 243 -2.34 -14.24 2.27
CA ASN A 243 -2.17 -15.61 2.77
C ASN A 243 -0.76 -15.82 3.33
N LYS A 244 0.27 -15.35 2.63
CA LYS A 244 1.66 -15.47 3.10
C LYS A 244 1.86 -14.71 4.42
N LEU A 245 1.37 -13.47 4.51
CA LEU A 245 1.45 -12.66 5.72
C LEU A 245 0.68 -13.29 6.89
N SER A 246 -0.50 -13.85 6.62
CA SER A 246 -1.35 -14.48 7.66
C SER A 246 -0.79 -15.81 8.17
N LEU A 247 -0.01 -16.52 7.36
CA LEU A 247 0.61 -17.80 7.72
C LEU A 247 1.98 -17.65 8.38
N CYS A 248 2.59 -16.47 8.29
CA CYS A 248 3.86 -16.19 8.95
C CYS A 248 3.60 -15.52 10.30
N ASP A 249 3.77 -16.29 11.39
CA ASP A 249 3.91 -15.73 12.73
C ASP A 249 5.18 -14.85 12.76
N VAL A 250 5.04 -13.60 13.22
CA VAL A 250 6.18 -12.71 13.47
C VAL A 250 6.77 -12.95 14.85
#